data_AF-A0A7S1E4W0-F1
#
_entry.id   AF-A0A7S1E4W0-F1
#
_cell.length_a   1.000
_cell.length_b   1.000
_cell.length_c   1.000
_cell.angle_alpha   90.00
_cell.angle_beta   90.00
_cell.angle_gamma   90.00
#
_symmetry.space_group_name_H-M   'P 1'
#
loop_
_entity.id
_entity.type
_entity.pdbx_description
1 polymer ?
#
loop_
_entity_poly.entity_id
_entity_poly.type
_entity_poly.pdbx_seq_one_letter_code
_entity_poly.pdbx_strand_id
1 'polypeptide(L)'
;MRRIEVKQLDYDLTPVGGLALVGHYLKALGPQWTALERALPVRAGVSNSDVLRSYLGLLAQGKSDFDAVENYRGDKFFKESLGIGLLPSSPTLRQRLDGQAQALFEHVPGMIERLLGSQRPDYGVLPCGWLPLDVDTFAHGLVIQ
;
A
#
# COMPACT_ATOMS: atom_id res chain seq x y z
N MET A 1 -18.41 -34.71 -18.68
CA MET A 1 -17.85 -33.96 -17.53
C MET A 1 -16.34 -33.84 -17.73
N ARG A 2 -15.74 -32.65 -17.58
CA ARG A 2 -14.28 -32.49 -17.68
C ARG A 2 -13.60 -33.14 -16.47
N ARG A 3 -12.49 -33.84 -16.70
CA ARG A 3 -11.68 -34.44 -15.63
C ARG A 3 -10.95 -33.31 -14.89
N ILE A 4 -11.17 -33.18 -13.59
CA ILE A 4 -10.42 -32.26 -12.71
C ILE A 4 -9.27 -33.08 -12.11
N GLU A 5 -8.04 -32.56 -12.21
CA GLU A 5 -6.86 -33.14 -11.58
C GLU A 5 -6.49 -32.28 -10.38
N VAL A 6 -6.59 -32.84 -9.17
CA VAL A 6 -6.24 -32.15 -7.92
C VAL A 6 -4.82 -32.57 -7.53
N LYS A 7 -3.91 -31.60 -7.36
CA LYS A 7 -2.53 -31.82 -6.91
C LYS A 7 -2.28 -31.02 -5.64
N GLN A 8 -1.73 -31.67 -4.63
CA GLN A 8 -1.24 -31.02 -3.42
C GLN A 8 0.20 -30.56 -3.66
N LEU A 9 0.49 -29.31 -3.31
CA LEU A 9 1.82 -28.74 -3.38
C LEU A 9 2.56 -29.01 -2.07
N ASP A 10 3.89 -28.99 -2.12
CA ASP A 10 4.80 -29.09 -0.97
C ASP A 10 4.96 -27.76 -0.21
N TYR A 11 4.23 -26.72 -0.64
CA TYR A 11 4.15 -25.41 0.00
C TYR A 11 2.71 -24.91 0.01
N ASP A 12 2.43 -23.99 0.94
CA ASP A 12 1.14 -23.33 1.03
C ASP A 12 1.05 -22.21 -0.02
N LEU A 13 0.01 -22.24 -0.83
CA LEU A 13 -0.37 -21.10 -1.66
C LEU A 13 -1.05 -20.05 -0.77
N THR A 14 -0.37 -18.94 -0.52
CA THR A 14 -0.98 -17.82 0.19
C THR A 14 -1.73 -16.92 -0.80
N PRO A 15 -2.98 -16.53 -0.50
CA PRO A 15 -3.74 -15.64 -1.38
C PRO A 15 -3.17 -14.21 -1.40
N VAL A 16 -2.14 -13.93 -0.59
CA VAL A 16 -1.56 -12.60 -0.36
C VAL A 16 -0.18 -12.40 -1.00
N GLY A 17 0.25 -13.30 -1.90
CA GLY A 17 1.54 -13.19 -2.60
C GLY A 17 1.74 -11.86 -3.35
N GLY A 18 0.65 -11.21 -3.77
CA GLY A 18 0.67 -9.88 -4.39
C GLY A 18 1.27 -8.78 -3.51
N LEU A 19 1.29 -8.93 -2.18
CA LEU A 19 1.94 -7.98 -1.28
C LEU A 19 3.45 -7.86 -1.54
N ALA A 20 4.11 -8.91 -2.02
CA ALA A 20 5.52 -8.84 -2.40
C ALA A 20 5.74 -7.90 -3.59
N LEU A 21 4.79 -7.87 -4.54
CA LEU A 21 4.81 -6.93 -5.66
C LEU A 21 4.54 -5.49 -5.20
N VAL A 22 3.56 -5.29 -4.31
CA VAL A 22 3.33 -3.98 -3.67
C VAL A 22 4.61 -3.50 -2.98
N GLY A 23 5.24 -4.37 -2.20
CA GLY A 23 6.53 -4.16 -1.56
C GLY A 23 7.64 -3.73 -2.50
N HIS A 24 7.76 -4.41 -3.64
CA HIS A 24 8.72 -4.07 -4.70
C HIS A 24 8.53 -2.62 -5.18
N TYR A 25 7.30 -2.20 -5.41
CA TYR A 25 6.99 -0.83 -5.81
C TYR A 25 7.27 0.19 -4.70
N LEU A 26 6.94 -0.13 -3.44
CA LEU A 26 7.27 0.75 -2.31
C LEU A 26 8.78 0.88 -2.10
N LYS A 27 9.57 -0.14 -2.40
CA LYS A 27 11.03 -0.07 -2.35
C LYS A 27 11.60 0.95 -3.35
N ALA A 28 10.99 1.09 -4.53
CA ALA A 28 11.42 2.09 -5.52
C ALA A 28 11.29 3.54 -5.02
N LEU A 29 10.41 3.78 -4.04
CA LEU A 29 10.15 5.09 -3.43
C LEU A 29 11.18 5.52 -2.36
N GLY A 30 12.32 4.83 -2.23
CA GLY A 30 13.37 5.12 -1.23
C GLY A 30 13.62 6.62 -0.96
N PRO A 31 14.05 7.41 -1.96
CA PRO A 31 14.18 8.87 -1.85
C PRO A 31 12.96 9.61 -1.31
N GLN A 32 11.74 9.24 -1.68
CA GLN A 32 10.49 9.85 -1.20
C GLN A 32 10.25 9.53 0.27
N TRP A 33 10.54 8.30 0.70
CA TRP A 33 10.49 7.95 2.12
C TRP A 33 11.48 8.78 2.94
N THR A 34 12.72 8.93 2.45
CA THR A 34 13.72 9.78 3.11
C THR A 34 13.29 11.25 3.19
N ALA A 35 12.66 11.77 2.13
CA ALA A 35 12.14 13.13 2.10
C ALA A 35 10.97 13.30 3.09
N LEU A 36 10.05 12.32 3.15
CA LEU A 36 8.94 12.29 4.10
C LEU A 36 9.43 12.32 5.55
N GLU A 37 10.36 11.44 5.93
CA GLU A 37 10.86 11.40 7.31
C GLU A 37 11.61 12.68 7.70
N ARG A 38 12.25 13.35 6.73
CA ARG A 38 12.90 14.64 6.97
C ARG A 38 11.89 15.78 7.17
N ALA A 39 10.81 15.77 6.39
CA ALA A 39 9.76 16.79 6.47
C ALA A 39 8.91 16.65 7.74
N LEU A 40 8.65 15.41 8.16
CA LEU A 40 7.78 15.09 9.31
C LEU A 40 8.54 14.25 10.35
N PRO A 41 9.57 14.79 11.01
CA PRO A 41 10.44 14.01 11.88
C PRO A 41 9.69 13.43 13.07
N VAL A 42 9.83 12.11 13.28
CA VAL A 42 9.31 11.40 14.45
C VAL A 42 10.44 11.19 15.45
N ARG A 43 10.25 11.67 16.69
CA ARG A 43 11.27 11.57 17.75
C ARG A 43 11.46 10.15 18.28
N ALA A 44 10.37 9.39 18.41
CA ALA A 44 10.37 8.02 18.90
C ALA A 44 9.12 7.28 18.43
N GLY A 45 9.20 5.95 18.33
CA GLY A 45 8.08 5.10 17.96
C GLY A 45 8.05 4.77 16.46
N VAL A 46 6.83 4.65 15.92
CA VAL A 46 6.59 4.21 14.53
C VAL A 46 6.88 5.34 13.55
N SER A 47 7.68 5.04 12.52
CA SER A 47 8.00 6.00 11.45
C SER A 47 6.80 6.34 10.58
N ASN A 48 6.84 7.46 9.84
CA ASN A 48 5.76 7.79 8.90
C ASN A 48 5.65 6.75 7.80
N SER A 49 6.79 6.31 7.28
CA SER A 49 6.87 5.28 6.26
C SER A 49 6.29 3.95 6.75
N ASP A 50 6.52 3.55 8.00
CA ASP A 50 5.89 2.34 8.55
C ASP A 50 4.37 2.50 8.71
N VAL A 51 3.87 3.67 9.12
CA VAL A 51 2.43 3.96 9.17
C VAL A 51 1.81 3.80 7.78
N LEU A 52 2.38 4.46 6.77
CA LEU A 52 1.87 4.45 5.40
C LEU A 52 1.98 3.06 4.75
N ARG A 53 3.12 2.38 4.91
CA ARG A 53 3.32 1.00 4.40
C ARG A 53 2.32 0.03 5.02
N SER A 54 2.09 0.13 6.33
CA SER A 54 1.14 -0.73 7.02
C SER A 54 -0.28 -0.52 6.51
N TYR A 55 -0.74 0.74 6.44
CA TYR A 55 -2.10 1.01 5.98
C TYR A 55 -2.29 0.68 4.48
N LEU A 56 -1.29 0.96 3.63
CA LEU A 56 -1.34 0.55 2.22
C LEU A 56 -1.38 -0.97 2.06
N GLY A 57 -0.66 -1.71 2.92
CA GLY A 57 -0.72 -3.17 2.96
C GLY A 57 -2.11 -3.70 3.32
N LEU A 58 -2.85 -3.01 4.18
CA LEU A 58 -4.25 -3.35 4.48
C LEU A 58 -5.15 -3.06 3.28
N LEU A 59 -5.03 -1.87 2.68
CA LEU A 59 -5.82 -1.47 1.52
C LEU A 59 -5.60 -2.39 0.31
N ALA A 60 -4.37 -2.82 0.06
CA ALA A 60 -4.04 -3.78 -1.00
C ALA A 60 -4.70 -5.17 -0.80
N GLN A 61 -5.19 -5.45 0.40
CA GLN A 61 -5.94 -6.66 0.75
C GLN A 61 -7.44 -6.39 0.93
N GLY A 62 -7.93 -5.20 0.55
CA GLY A 62 -9.33 -4.81 0.70
C GLY A 62 -9.75 -4.51 2.15
N LYS A 63 -8.81 -4.23 3.05
CA LYS A 63 -9.07 -3.91 4.46
C LYS A 63 -8.89 -2.42 4.69
N SER A 64 -9.99 -1.70 4.96
CA SER A 64 -9.97 -0.27 5.29
C SER A 64 -10.03 0.01 6.80
N ASP A 65 -10.38 -0.98 7.62
CA ASP A 65 -10.43 -0.83 9.08
C ASP A 65 -9.00 -0.87 9.69
N PHE A 66 -8.69 0.11 10.54
CA PHE A 66 -7.42 0.18 11.25
C PHE A 66 -7.20 -1.00 12.20
N ASP A 67 -8.27 -1.58 12.77
CA ASP A 67 -8.17 -2.74 13.67
C ASP A 67 -7.62 -3.98 12.95
N ALA A 68 -7.73 -4.04 11.62
CA ALA A 68 -7.22 -5.14 10.83
C ALA A 68 -5.69 -5.29 10.93
N VAL A 69 -4.95 -4.23 11.30
CA VAL A 69 -3.48 -4.27 11.49
C VAL A 69 -3.07 -5.24 12.60
N GLU A 70 -3.93 -5.43 13.60
CA GLU A 70 -3.63 -6.24 14.78
C GLU A 70 -3.41 -7.72 14.43
N ASN A 71 -4.06 -8.19 13.37
CA ASN A 71 -3.89 -9.55 12.84
C ASN A 71 -2.47 -9.83 12.32
N TYR A 72 -1.65 -8.80 12.09
CA TYR A 72 -0.33 -8.91 11.49
C TYR A 72 0.83 -8.75 12.48
N ARG A 73 0.59 -8.65 13.79
CA ARG A 73 1.67 -8.43 14.78
C ARG A 73 2.80 -9.46 14.69
N GLY A 74 2.44 -10.73 14.51
CA GLY A 74 3.36 -11.85 14.35
C GLY A 74 3.63 -12.25 12.88
N ASP A 75 3.02 -11.56 11.92
CA ASP A 75 3.15 -11.91 10.51
C ASP A 75 4.46 -11.34 9.94
N LYS A 76 5.44 -12.23 9.79
CA LYS A 76 6.75 -11.91 9.22
C LYS A 76 6.66 -11.56 7.73
N PHE A 77 5.81 -12.27 6.98
CA PHE A 77 5.65 -12.05 5.55
C PHE A 77 5.11 -10.64 5.30
N PHE A 78 4.04 -10.24 5.98
CA PHE A 78 3.45 -8.91 5.82
C PHE A 78 4.47 -7.79 6.08
N LYS A 79 5.26 -7.91 7.16
CA LYS A 79 6.29 -6.93 7.52
C LYS A 79 7.41 -6.87 6.49
N GLU A 80 7.99 -8.02 6.14
CA GLU A 80 9.13 -8.10 5.23
C GLU A 80 8.74 -7.73 3.81
N SER A 81 7.58 -8.18 3.33
CA SER A 81 7.10 -7.85 1.99
C SER A 81 6.96 -6.35 1.82
N LEU A 82 6.46 -5.63 2.84
CA LEU A 82 6.21 -4.20 2.75
C LEU A 82 7.39 -3.34 3.21
N GLY A 83 8.45 -3.94 3.77
CA GLY A 83 9.58 -3.21 4.34
C GLY A 83 9.20 -2.41 5.59
N ILE A 84 8.34 -2.97 6.45
CA ILE A 84 7.91 -2.36 7.70
C ILE A 84 8.92 -2.71 8.80
N GLY A 85 9.53 -1.68 9.39
CA GLY A 85 10.45 -1.83 10.52
C GLY A 85 9.69 -2.08 11.82
N LEU A 86 8.75 -1.18 12.16
CA LEU A 86 7.90 -1.30 13.34
C LEU A 86 6.43 -1.24 12.95
N LEU A 87 5.70 -2.34 13.15
CA LEU A 87 4.26 -2.37 12.86
C LEU A 87 3.50 -1.51 13.88
N PRO A 88 2.70 -0.52 13.43
CA PRO A 88 1.86 0.28 14.31
C PRO A 88 0.73 -0.55 14.94
N SER A 89 0.26 -0.06 16.10
CA SER A 89 -1.02 -0.50 16.65
C SER A 89 -2.18 0.16 15.91
N SER A 90 -3.39 -0.40 16.00
CA SER A 90 -4.59 0.25 15.48
C SER A 90 -4.78 1.69 15.99
N PRO A 91 -4.67 1.97 17.30
CA PRO A 91 -4.70 3.35 17.81
C PRO A 91 -3.63 4.25 17.20
N THR A 92 -2.42 3.73 16.98
CA THR A 92 -1.33 4.49 16.34
C THR A 92 -1.69 4.83 14.89
N LEU A 93 -2.20 3.88 14.10
CA LEU A 93 -2.65 4.16 12.72
C LEU A 93 -3.71 5.24 12.70
N ARG A 94 -4.75 5.08 13.52
CA ARG A 94 -5.88 6.03 13.60
C ARG A 94 -5.39 7.43 13.97
N GLN A 95 -4.64 7.57 15.06
CA GLN A 95 -4.15 8.88 15.51
C GLN A 95 -3.23 9.55 14.48
N ARG A 96 -2.37 8.78 13.81
CA ARG A 96 -1.43 9.31 12.82
C ARG A 96 -2.13 9.73 11.55
N LEU A 97 -3.07 8.94 11.06
CA LEU A 97 -3.81 9.25 9.84
C LEU A 97 -4.85 10.34 10.09
N ASP A 98 -5.59 10.33 11.20
CA ASP A 98 -6.55 11.40 11.51
C ASP A 98 -5.84 12.73 11.81
N GLY A 99 -4.72 12.70 12.55
CA GLY A 99 -4.03 13.90 12.99
C GLY A 99 -3.05 14.50 11.99
N GLN A 100 -2.56 13.71 11.02
CA GLN A 100 -1.52 14.14 10.08
C GLN A 100 -1.86 13.84 8.61
N ALA A 101 -3.08 13.41 8.30
CA ALA A 101 -3.52 13.08 6.93
C ALA A 101 -3.11 14.16 5.92
N GLN A 102 -3.40 15.42 6.20
CA GLN A 102 -3.12 16.51 5.28
C GLN A 102 -1.62 16.64 4.96
N ALA A 103 -0.77 16.66 5.98
CA ALA A 103 0.68 16.76 5.81
C ALA A 103 1.27 15.51 5.11
N LEU A 104 0.76 14.31 5.43
CA LEU A 104 1.17 13.08 4.74
C LEU A 104 0.73 13.10 3.27
N PHE A 105 -0.47 13.61 2.99
CA PHE A 105 -1.07 13.66 1.66
C PHE A 105 -0.27 14.55 0.70
N GLU A 106 0.34 15.62 1.19
CA GLU A 106 1.21 16.50 0.38
C GLU A 106 2.40 15.76 -0.27
N HIS A 107 2.83 14.62 0.30
CA HIS A 107 3.91 13.81 -0.25
C HIS A 107 3.45 12.77 -1.29
N VAL A 108 2.15 12.46 -1.36
CA VAL A 108 1.60 11.41 -2.23
C VAL A 108 1.81 11.70 -3.72
N PRO A 109 1.59 12.93 -4.25
CA PRO A 109 1.83 13.21 -5.66
C PRO A 109 3.27 12.89 -6.11
N GLY A 110 4.27 13.31 -5.33
CA GLY A 110 5.67 13.02 -5.63
C GLY A 110 6.03 11.52 -5.54
N MET A 111 5.30 10.74 -4.73
CA MET A 111 5.42 9.28 -4.71
C MET A 111 4.82 8.66 -5.98
N ILE A 112 3.64 9.10 -6.40
CA ILE A 112 2.99 8.62 -7.64
C ILE A 112 3.89 8.91 -8.84
N GLU A 113 4.36 10.15 -9.01
CA GLU A 113 5.24 10.55 -10.10
C GLU A 113 6.52 9.70 -10.17
N ARG A 114 7.18 9.50 -9.01
CA ARG A 114 8.37 8.64 -8.92
C ARG A 114 8.04 7.21 -9.31
N LEU A 115 6.92 6.67 -8.81
CA LEU A 115 6.55 5.29 -9.09
C LEU A 115 6.34 5.11 -10.59
N LEU A 116 5.49 5.91 -11.21
CA LEU A 116 5.18 5.81 -12.64
C LEU A 116 6.43 6.04 -13.50
N GLY A 117 7.25 7.05 -13.15
CA GLY A 117 8.49 7.35 -13.87
C GLY A 117 9.57 6.26 -13.73
N SER A 118 9.63 5.58 -12.59
CA SER A 118 10.62 4.52 -12.33
C SER A 118 10.21 3.17 -12.91
N GLN A 119 8.92 2.82 -12.83
CA GLN A 119 8.42 1.53 -13.28
C GLN A 119 8.13 1.49 -14.78
N ARG A 120 7.92 2.65 -15.41
CA ARG A 120 7.61 2.79 -16.84
C ARG A 120 6.59 1.73 -17.32
N PRO A 121 5.43 1.63 -16.66
CA PRO A 121 4.42 0.66 -17.06
C PRO A 121 4.01 0.94 -18.50
N ASP A 122 3.91 -0.14 -19.30
CA ASP A 122 3.26 -0.08 -20.59
C ASP A 122 1.76 -0.12 -20.36
N TYR A 123 1.13 1.03 -20.48
CA TYR A 123 -0.32 1.13 -20.33
C TYR A 123 -1.07 0.59 -21.55
N GLY A 124 -0.38 0.39 -22.67
CA GLY A 124 -0.98 0.10 -23.96
C GLY A 124 -1.82 1.26 -24.50
N VAL A 125 -2.16 1.16 -25.78
CA VAL A 125 -3.16 2.01 -26.42
C VAL A 125 -4.13 1.13 -27.20
N LEU A 126 -5.40 1.51 -27.19
CA LEU A 126 -6.40 0.89 -28.05
C LEU A 126 -6.04 1.16 -29.53
N PRO A 127 -6.53 0.36 -30.49
CA PRO A 127 -6.30 0.59 -31.92
C PRO A 127 -6.69 1.99 -32.43
N CYS A 128 -7.57 2.69 -31.70
CA CYS A 128 -7.98 4.07 -31.98
C CYS A 128 -7.05 5.14 -31.36
N GLY A 129 -5.94 4.75 -30.75
CA GLY A 129 -4.94 5.66 -30.17
C GLY A 129 -5.23 6.14 -28.74
N TRP A 130 -6.30 5.66 -28.11
CA TRP A 130 -6.70 6.07 -26.76
C TRP A 130 -6.15 5.11 -25.69
N LEU A 131 -5.78 5.67 -24.53
CA LEU A 131 -5.41 4.91 -23.34
C LEU A 131 -6.70 4.41 -22.64
N PRO A 132 -6.90 3.09 -22.46
CA PRO A 132 -8.00 2.61 -21.63
C PRO A 132 -7.75 3.04 -20.18
N LEU A 133 -8.64 3.86 -19.64
CA LEU A 133 -8.59 4.33 -18.26
C LEU A 133 -9.75 3.69 -17.50
N ASP A 134 -9.42 2.87 -16.50
CA ASP A 134 -10.38 2.37 -15.53
C ASP A 134 -10.36 3.29 -14.31
N VAL A 135 -11.51 3.87 -13.97
CA VAL A 135 -11.65 4.79 -12.84
C VAL A 135 -12.65 4.21 -11.87
N ASP A 136 -12.16 3.43 -10.91
CA ASP A 136 -12.96 3.01 -9.76
C ASP A 136 -13.20 4.23 -8.85
N THR A 137 -14.30 4.94 -9.10
CA THR A 137 -14.82 5.93 -8.16
C THR A 137 -15.62 5.21 -7.08
N PHE A 138 -15.07 5.12 -5.86
CA PHE A 138 -15.93 4.93 -4.69
C PHE A 138 -16.73 6.22 -4.51
N ALA A 139 -18.02 6.19 -4.85
CA ALA A 139 -18.94 7.27 -4.55
C ALA A 139 -19.18 7.34 -3.03
N HIS A 140 -18.23 7.90 -2.28
CA HIS A 140 -18.58 8.53 -1.01
C HIS A 140 -19.30 9.83 -1.36
N GLY A 141 -20.61 9.86 -1.11
CA GLY A 141 -21.45 11.04 -1.33
C GLY A 141 -20.86 12.26 -0.62
N LEU A 142 -20.16 13.10 -1.38
CA LEU A 142 -19.82 14.45 -0.98
C LEU A 142 -21.09 15.28 -1.15
N VAL A 143 -21.88 15.41 -0.08
CA VAL A 143 -22.85 16.50 -0.01
C VAL A 143 -22.04 17.76 0.26
N ILE A 144 -21.73 18.48 -0.82
CA ILE A 144 -21.29 19.87 -0.72
C ILE A 144 -22.55 20.66 -0.31
N GLN A 145 -22.56 21.19 0.91
CA GLN A 145 -23.46 22.27 1.29
C GLN A 145 -22.94 23.60 0.72
#